data_AF-D9WT28-F1
#
_entry.id   AF-D9WT28-F1
#
_cell.length_a   1.000
_cell.length_b   1.000
_cell.length_c   1.000
_cell.angle_alpha   90.00
_cell.angle_beta   90.00
_cell.angle_gamma   90.00
#
_symmetry.space_group_name_H-M   'P 1'
#
loop_
_entity.id
_entity.type
_entity.pdbx_description
1 polymer ?
#
loop_
_entity_poly.entity_id
_entity_poly.type
_entity_poly.pdbx_seq_one_letter_code
_entity_poly.pdbx_strand_id
1 'polypeptide(L)' 'MMPQVCARCQRTTSQPVVVAIEYGASVGGGTVFACPDCAPTYPKQRDPFDPVSPPGQHS' A
#
# COMPACT_ATOMS: atom_id res chain seq x y z
N MET A 1 16.09 2.40 -12.82
CA MET A 1 14.72 2.33 -12.26
C MET A 1 13.95 3.52 -12.80
N MET A 2 12.71 3.34 -13.27
CA MET A 2 11.91 4.46 -13.79
C MET A 2 11.40 5.31 -12.62
N PRO A 3 11.51 6.64 -12.69
CA PRO A 3 11.06 7.51 -11.61
C PRO A 3 9.53 7.48 -11.49
N GLN A 4 9.01 7.29 -10.28
CA GLN A 4 7.56 7.29 -10.01
C GLN A 4 7.17 8.49 -9.15
N VAL A 5 5.93 8.92 -9.23
CA VAL A 5 5.38 9.98 -8.38
C VAL A 5 4.99 9.39 -7.03
N CYS A 6 5.43 10.02 -5.95
CA CYS A 6 4.99 9.67 -4.61
C CYS A 6 3.54 10.13 -4.40
N ALA A 7 2.63 9.21 -4.08
CA ALA A 7 1.23 9.52 -3.85
C ALA A 7 1.00 10.46 -2.64
N ARG A 8 1.95 10.49 -1.67
CA ARG A 8 1.85 11.32 -0.45
C ARG A 8 2.22 12.78 -0.68
N CYS A 9 3.43 13.03 -1.18
CA CYS A 9 3.98 14.38 -1.33
C CYS A 9 3.98 14.88 -2.79
N GLN A 10 3.46 14.08 -3.73
CA GLN A 10 3.33 14.40 -5.16
C GLN A 10 4.67 14.74 -5.85
N ARG A 11 5.81 14.37 -5.24
CA ARG A 11 7.14 14.53 -5.83
C ARG A 11 7.61 13.26 -6.53
N THR A 12 8.31 13.44 -7.63
CA THR A 12 8.98 12.37 -8.35
C THR A 12 10.13 11.81 -7.52
N THR A 13 10.23 10.48 -7.42
CA THR A 13 11.30 9.76 -6.72
C THR A 13 11.97 8.76 -7.65
N SER A 14 13.31 8.72 -7.63
CA SER A 14 14.10 7.70 -8.32
C SER A 14 14.20 6.39 -7.54
N GLN A 15 13.73 6.40 -6.29
CA GLN A 15 13.67 5.23 -5.39
C GLN A 15 12.21 5.02 -4.95
N PRO A 16 11.34 4.50 -5.83
CA PRO A 16 9.94 4.29 -5.49
C PRO A 16 9.76 3.05 -4.61
N VAL A 17 9.01 3.18 -3.53
CA VAL A 17 8.58 2.10 -2.64
C VAL A 17 7.11 1.81 -2.91
N VAL A 18 6.75 0.55 -3.14
CA VAL A 18 5.35 0.13 -3.27
C VAL A 18 4.69 0.16 -1.89
N VAL A 19 3.60 0.91 -1.76
CA VAL A 19 2.87 1.08 -0.50
C VAL A 19 1.45 0.53 -0.54
N ALA A 20 0.87 0.40 -1.73
CA ALA A 20 -0.39 -0.30 -1.94
C ALA A 20 -0.46 -0.89 -3.35
N ILE A 21 -1.20 -1.99 -3.49
CA ILE A 21 -1.65 -2.51 -4.78
C ILE A 21 -3.17 -2.42 -4.76
N GLU A 22 -3.72 -1.52 -5.56
CA GLU A 22 -5.17 -1.38 -5.73
C GLU A 22 -5.64 -2.48 -6.68
N TYR A 23 -6.56 -3.32 -6.22
CA TYR A 23 -7.22 -4.30 -7.08
C TYR A 23 -8.61 -3.77 -7.44
N GLY A 24 -8.69 -3.02 -8.54
CA GLY A 24 -9.98 -2.56 -9.05
C GLY A 24 -10.70 -3.69 -9.78
N ALA A 25 -11.95 -3.98 -9.38
CA ALA A 25 -12.78 -5.00 -10.03
C ALA A 25 -13.28 -4.58 -11.43
N SER A 26 -13.12 -3.31 -11.81
CA SER A 26 -13.66 -2.76 -13.07
C SER A 26 -12.73 -1.76 -13.76
N VAL A 27 -11.92 -1.03 -13.00
CA VAL A 27 -10.85 -0.16 -13.51
C VAL A 27 -9.56 -0.84 -13.09
N GLY A 28 -8.76 -1.30 -14.07
CA GLY A 28 -7.60 -2.16 -13.85
C GLY A 28 -6.77 -1.73 -12.64
N GLY A 29 -6.38 -2.71 -11.82
CA GLY A 29 -5.62 -2.47 -10.62
C GLY A 29 -4.33 -1.70 -10.87
N GLY A 30 -3.93 -0.87 -9.90
CA GLY A 30 -2.78 0.04 -10.00
C GLY A 30 -1.84 -0.09 -8.82
N THR A 31 -0.54 0.03 -9.07
CA THR A 31 0.47 0.07 -8.00
C THR A 31 0.66 1.49 -7.49
N VAL A 32 0.49 1.70 -6.19
CA VAL A 32 0.70 3.00 -5.53
C VAL A 32 2.12 3.05 -4.98
N PHE A 33 2.85 4.11 -5.33
CA PHE A 33 4.24 4.32 -4.94
C PHE A 33 4.41 5.49 -3.97
N ALA A 34 5.41 5.41 -3.10
CA ALA A 34 5.86 6.49 -2.24
C ALA A 34 7.39 6.66 -2.27
N CYS A 35 7.88 7.84 -1.91
CA CYS A 35 9.30 8.05 -1.64
C CYS A 35 9.69 7.41 -0.29
N PRO A 36 10.98 7.07 -0.07
CA PRO A 36 11.41 6.36 1.14
C PRO A 36 11.11 7.11 2.45
N ASP A 37 11.08 8.44 2.41
CA ASP A 37 10.71 9.29 3.54
C ASP A 37 9.22 9.19 3.91
N CYS A 38 8.34 9.09 2.89
CA CYS A 38 6.90 8.99 3.09
C CYS A 38 6.40 7.55 3.27
N ALA A 39 7.12 6.54 2.76
CA ALA A 39 6.76 5.13 2.85
C ALA A 39 6.37 4.66 4.28
N PRO A 40 7.12 4.99 5.36
CA PRO A 40 6.77 4.55 6.72
C PRO A 40 5.48 5.19 7.28
N THR A 41 4.94 6.23 6.63
CA THR A 41 3.66 6.84 7.04
C THR A 41 2.43 6.07 6.54
N TYR A 42 2.61 5.15 5.58
CA TYR A 42 1.53 4.31 5.11
C TYR A 42 1.27 3.18 6.11
N PRO A 43 -0.01 2.84 6.37
CA PRO A 43 -0.31 1.65 7.16
C PRO A 43 0.28 0.45 6.43
N LYS A 44 1.01 -0.41 7.15
CA LYS A 44 1.41 -1.71 6.59
C LYS A 44 0.12 -2.40 6.14
N GLN A 45 0.01 -2.73 4.85
CA GLN A 45 -1.09 -3.56 4.38
C GLN A 45 -1.02 -4.84 5.21
N ARG A 46 -1.99 -4.98 6.10
CA ARG A 46 -2.15 -6.20 6.87
C ARG A 46 -2.53 -7.27 5.88
N ASP A 47 -1.82 -8.39 5.92
CA ASP A 47 -2.23 -9.53 5.13
C ASP A 47 -3.69 -9.88 5.52
N PRO A 48 -4.63 -9.98 4.56
CA PRO A 48 -6.03 -10.29 4.87
C PRO A 48 -6.22 -11.65 5.56
N PHE A 49 -5.22 -12.53 5.48
CA PHE A 49 -5.17 -13.82 6.17
C PHE A 49 -4.27 -13.78 7.41
N ASP A 50 -3.76 -12.60 7.81
CA ASP A 50 -3.07 -12.40 9.08
C ASP A 50 -4.05 -12.77 10.21
N PRO A 51 -3.79 -13.85 10.96
CA PRO A 51 -4.72 -14.35 11.94
C PRO A 51 -4.65 -13.48 13.19
N VAL A 52 -5.32 -12.31 13.18
CA VAL A 52 -5.86 -11.80 14.45
C VAL A 52 -7.27 -12.31 14.60
N SER A 53 -7.38 -13.42 15.30
CA SER A 53 -8.60 -13.80 15.99
C SER A 53 -8.18 -14.27 17.37
N PRO A 54 -8.63 -13.62 18.46
CA PRO A 54 -9.37 -14.40 19.42
C PRO A 54 -10.77 -14.66 18.82
N PRO A 55 -11.20 -15.92 18.72
CA PRO A 55 -12.54 -16.25 18.26
C PRO A 55 -13.56 -15.68 19.26
N GLY A 56 -14.30 -14.66 18.83
CA GLY A 56 -15.49 -14.20 19.54
C GLY A 56 -16.61 -15.20 19.34
N GLN A 57 -16.96 -15.90 20.42
CA GLN A 57 -18.11 -16.77 20.59
C GLN A 57 -19.37 -16.15 19.98
N HIS A 58 -19.97 -16.82 18.99
CA HIS A 58 -21.38 -16.64 18.68
C HIS A 58 -22.15 -17.62 19.57
N SER A 59 -22.92 -17.08 20.52
CA SER A 59 -23.85 -17.83 21.39
C SER A 59 -25.02 -18.42 20.61
#